data_AF-A0A498H632-F1
#
_entry.id   AF-A0A498H632-F1
#
_cell.length_a   1.000
_cell.length_b   1.000
_cell.length_c   1.000
_cell.angle_alpha   90.00
_cell.angle_beta   90.00
_cell.angle_gamma   90.00
#
_symmetry.space_group_name_H-M   'P 1'
#
loop_
_entity.id
_entity.type
_entity.pdbx_description
1 polymer ?
#
loop_
_entity_poly.entity_id
_entity_poly.type
_entity_poly.pdbx_seq_one_letter_code
_entity_poly.pdbx_strand_id
1 'polypeptide(L)'
;MHLTEDITICQAAADDRTAIDSLLSTYFLDGQDLDTGNFLLARVGDKIVGTVAFVRDNIEEVHSIAVHPSFRNKGIGSLLVSSALNLSSGSAVYARTTATSFFRKSGFIEVTSPSREELWDDCACCECLKNCSQDVMVWRRE
;
A
#
# COMPACT_ATOMS: atom_id res chain seq x y z
N MET A 1 -11.05 27.64 -12.57
CA MET A 1 -10.02 27.74 -11.52
C MET A 1 -9.63 26.35 -11.10
N HIS A 2 -8.55 25.80 -11.65
CA HIS A 2 -7.95 24.57 -11.12
C HIS A 2 -6.95 25.01 -10.06
N LEU A 3 -7.33 24.92 -8.78
CA LEU A 3 -6.34 24.84 -7.73
C LEU A 3 -5.67 23.47 -7.90
N THR A 4 -4.53 23.45 -8.59
CA THR A 4 -3.60 22.32 -8.55
C THR A 4 -2.97 22.38 -7.17
N GLU A 5 -3.67 21.87 -6.15
CA GLU A 5 -3.03 21.72 -4.86
C GLU A 5 -1.89 20.70 -5.03
N ASP A 6 -0.66 21.13 -4.75
CA ASP A 6 0.51 20.28 -4.86
C ASP A 6 0.39 19.11 -3.88
N ILE A 7 0.49 17.89 -4.42
CA ILE A 7 0.54 16.67 -3.62
C ILE A 7 1.99 16.42 -3.24
N THR A 8 2.27 16.28 -1.96
CA THR A 8 3.59 15.94 -1.45
C THR A 8 3.57 14.57 -0.77
N ILE A 9 4.66 13.82 -0.90
CA ILE A 9 4.84 12.55 -0.20
C ILE A 9 5.88 12.74 0.91
N CYS A 10 5.59 12.25 2.11
CA CYS A 10 6.50 12.30 3.25
C CYS A 10 6.45 11.02 4.07
N GLN A 11 7.51 10.74 4.83
CA GLN A 11 7.53 9.67 5.83
C GLN A 11 6.60 10.04 6.98
N ALA A 12 5.81 9.09 7.49
CA ALA A 12 4.97 9.32 8.66
C ALA A 12 5.80 9.49 9.94
N ALA A 13 5.33 10.37 10.82
CA ALA A 13 5.82 10.53 12.19
C ALA A 13 4.84 9.90 13.19
N ALA A 14 5.28 9.66 14.44
CA ALA A 14 4.46 9.02 15.47
C ALA A 14 3.08 9.69 15.66
N ASP A 15 3.03 11.02 15.59
CA ASP A 15 1.80 11.82 15.75
C ASP A 15 0.79 11.65 14.59
N ASP A 16 1.21 11.10 13.44
CA ASP A 16 0.34 10.86 12.29
C ASP A 16 -0.53 9.61 12.45
N ARG A 17 -0.30 8.79 13.49
CA ARG A 17 -0.94 7.48 13.67
C ARG A 17 -2.47 7.53 13.60
N THR A 18 -3.08 8.48 14.31
CA THR A 18 -4.55 8.64 14.32
C THR A 18 -5.11 8.90 12.92
N ALA A 19 -4.39 9.67 12.08
CA ALA A 19 -4.83 9.96 10.72
C ALA A 19 -4.68 8.75 9.80
N ILE A 20 -3.61 7.96 9.98
CA ILE A 20 -3.39 6.69 9.27
C ILE A 20 -4.53 5.72 9.60
N ASP A 21 -4.82 5.49 10.88
CA ASP A 21 -5.87 4.58 11.33
C ASP A 21 -7.25 4.99 10.81
N SER A 22 -7.53 6.30 10.76
CA SER A 22 -8.77 6.83 10.16
C SER A 22 -8.86 6.56 8.65
N LEU A 23 -7.75 6.63 7.92
CA LEU A 23 -7.73 6.33 6.49
C LEU A 23 -7.89 4.83 6.22
N LEU A 24 -7.20 3.98 6.98
CA LEU A 24 -7.28 2.52 6.81
C LEU A 24 -8.67 1.97 7.19
N SER A 25 -9.26 2.46 8.27
CA SER A 25 -10.60 2.05 8.72
C SER A 25 -11.71 2.38 7.72
N THR A 26 -11.53 3.43 6.89
CA THR A 26 -12.45 3.76 5.78
C THR A 26 -12.62 2.58 4.79
N TYR A 27 -11.63 1.69 4.72
CA TYR A 27 -11.58 0.55 3.80
C TYR A 27 -11.50 -0.80 4.52
N PHE A 28 -11.56 -0.81 5.86
CA PHE A 28 -11.32 -2.00 6.67
C PHE A 28 -9.96 -2.66 6.37
N LEU A 29 -8.95 -1.84 6.11
CA LEU A 29 -7.58 -2.31 5.87
C LEU A 29 -6.85 -2.51 7.19
N ASP A 30 -6.00 -3.52 7.23
CA ASP A 30 -5.13 -3.78 8.35
C ASP A 30 -3.89 -2.86 8.33
N GLY A 31 -3.24 -2.72 9.47
CA GLY A 31 -2.07 -1.87 9.68
C GLY A 31 -1.85 -1.50 11.14
N GLN A 32 -2.67 -2.05 12.05
CA GLN A 32 -2.59 -1.71 13.47
C GLN A 32 -1.28 -2.21 14.09
N ASP A 33 -0.81 -3.37 13.66
CA ASP A 33 0.41 -4.01 14.15
C ASP A 33 1.69 -3.49 13.47
N LEU A 34 1.55 -2.53 12.53
CA LEU A 34 2.69 -1.92 11.85
C LEU A 34 3.21 -0.71 12.61
N ASP A 35 4.54 -0.56 12.60
CA ASP A 35 5.19 0.67 13.07
C ASP A 35 4.79 1.85 12.18
N THR A 36 4.57 3.02 12.79
CA THR A 36 4.20 4.23 12.04
C THR A 36 5.26 4.60 11.00
N GLY A 37 6.53 4.31 11.27
CA GLY A 37 7.65 4.48 10.35
C GLY A 37 7.61 3.58 9.11
N ASN A 38 6.67 2.63 8.99
CA ASN A 38 6.45 1.88 7.75
C ASN A 38 5.55 2.63 6.76
N PHE A 39 4.94 3.75 7.17
CA PHE A 39 3.97 4.47 6.34
C PHE A 39 4.57 5.69 5.64
N LEU A 40 4.22 5.84 4.36
CA LEU A 40 4.34 7.09 3.61
C LEU A 40 2.98 7.76 3.53
N LEU A 41 2.96 9.09 3.65
CA LEU A 41 1.76 9.91 3.63
C LEU A 41 1.72 10.78 2.40
N ALA A 42 0.55 10.88 1.77
CA ALA A 42 0.27 11.90 0.77
C ALA A 42 -0.40 13.09 1.46
N ARG A 43 0.14 14.28 1.26
CA ARG A 43 -0.37 15.53 1.83
C ARG A 43 -0.83 16.50 0.74
N VAL A 44 -1.91 17.20 1.05
CA VAL A 44 -2.42 18.36 0.30
C VAL A 44 -2.54 19.51 1.30
N GLY A 45 -1.60 20.46 1.21
CA GLY A 45 -1.35 21.40 2.30
C GLY A 45 -1.04 20.66 3.60
N ASP A 46 -1.71 21.02 4.69
CA ASP A 46 -1.52 20.38 6.00
C ASP A 46 -2.31 19.08 6.18
N LYS A 47 -3.14 18.70 5.19
CA LYS A 47 -4.04 17.55 5.31
C LYS A 47 -3.38 16.28 4.78
N ILE A 48 -3.42 15.21 5.58
CA ILE A 48 -3.11 13.85 5.12
C ILE A 48 -4.31 13.33 4.32
N VAL A 49 -4.09 13.03 3.05
CA VAL A 49 -5.13 12.60 2.10
C VAL A 49 -4.89 11.20 1.56
N GLY A 50 -3.81 10.54 1.96
CA GLY A 50 -3.55 9.15 1.62
C GLY A 50 -2.37 8.60 2.40
N THR A 51 -2.28 7.28 2.44
CA THR A 51 -1.20 6.54 3.10
C THR A 51 -0.89 5.26 2.35
N VAL A 52 0.38 4.84 2.39
CA VAL A 52 0.81 3.50 1.99
C VAL A 52 1.76 2.94 3.04
N ALA A 53 1.52 1.71 3.50
CA ALA A 53 2.46 0.94 4.29
C ALA A 53 3.41 0.17 3.35
N PHE A 54 4.70 0.36 3.55
CA PHE A 54 5.75 -0.42 2.90
C PHE A 54 6.54 -1.19 3.96
N VAL A 55 6.42 -2.51 3.92
CA VAL A 55 7.00 -3.42 4.92
C VAL A 55 8.18 -4.15 4.29
N ARG A 56 9.27 -4.31 5.06
CA ARG A 56 10.54 -4.88 4.59
C ARG A 56 11.11 -5.84 5.64
N ASP A 57 10.30 -6.83 6.00
CA ASP A 57 10.69 -7.87 6.95
C ASP A 57 11.23 -9.08 6.16
N ASN A 58 10.47 -10.17 6.06
CA ASN A 58 10.85 -11.36 5.30
C ASN A 58 10.80 -11.15 3.77
N ILE A 59 9.87 -10.30 3.33
CA ILE A 59 9.69 -9.86 1.94
C ILE A 59 9.49 -8.34 1.93
N GLU A 60 9.78 -7.70 0.79
CA GLU A 60 9.35 -6.32 0.57
C GLU A 60 7.92 -6.31 0.02
N GLU A 61 7.01 -5.58 0.66
CA GLU A 61 5.61 -5.51 0.24
C GLU A 61 4.97 -4.12 0.36
N VAL A 62 4.03 -3.85 -0.55
CA VAL A 62 3.01 -2.82 -0.36
C VAL A 62 1.86 -3.45 0.42
N HIS A 63 1.87 -3.26 1.74
CA HIS A 63 0.95 -3.94 2.65
C HIS A 63 -0.47 -3.36 2.60
N SER A 64 -0.59 -2.06 2.87
CA SER A 64 -1.88 -1.36 2.91
C SER A 64 -1.79 -0.03 2.20
N ILE A 65 -2.79 0.29 1.38
CA ILE A 65 -2.87 1.58 0.68
C ILE A 65 -4.27 2.16 0.75
N ALA A 66 -4.37 3.41 1.18
CA ALA A 66 -5.63 4.14 1.27
C ALA A 66 -5.47 5.57 0.75
N VAL A 67 -6.48 6.07 0.06
CA VAL A 67 -6.59 7.47 -0.34
C VAL A 67 -7.92 7.98 0.17
N HIS A 68 -7.99 9.17 0.74
CA HIS A 68 -9.23 9.77 1.20
C HIS A 68 -10.26 9.79 0.05
N PRO A 69 -11.54 9.42 0.27
CA PRO A 69 -12.53 9.28 -0.81
C PRO A 69 -12.64 10.50 -1.74
N SER A 70 -12.63 11.71 -1.19
CA SER A 70 -12.68 12.98 -1.94
C SER A 70 -11.43 13.28 -2.79
N PHE A 71 -10.35 12.51 -2.61
CA PHE A 71 -9.07 12.67 -3.29
C PHE A 71 -8.74 11.49 -4.23
N ARG A 72 -9.64 10.51 -4.38
CA ARG A 72 -9.47 9.41 -5.34
C ARG A 72 -9.46 9.90 -6.80
N ASN A 73 -8.94 9.07 -7.70
CA ASN A 73 -8.84 9.32 -9.14
C ASN A 73 -7.99 10.55 -9.53
N LYS A 74 -7.13 11.03 -8.62
CA LYS A 74 -6.18 12.14 -8.84
C LYS A 74 -4.72 11.67 -8.95
N GLY A 75 -4.47 10.37 -9.10
CA GLY A 75 -3.11 9.79 -9.19
C GLY A 75 -2.39 9.59 -7.85
N ILE A 76 -2.96 10.01 -6.72
CA ILE A 76 -2.33 9.92 -5.39
C ILE A 76 -1.91 8.49 -5.02
N GLY A 77 -2.78 7.50 -5.24
CA GLY A 77 -2.45 6.10 -4.94
C GLY A 77 -1.25 5.60 -5.74
N SER A 78 -1.20 5.92 -7.04
CA SER A 78 -0.06 5.57 -7.89
C SER A 78 1.22 6.27 -7.42
N LEU A 79 1.14 7.55 -7.05
CA LEU A 79 2.28 8.30 -6.52
C LEU A 79 2.81 7.70 -5.21
N LEU A 80 1.93 7.29 -4.30
CA LEU A 80 2.28 6.58 -3.07
C LEU A 80 2.99 5.27 -3.36
N VAL A 81 2.44 4.42 -4.22
CA VAL A 81 3.07 3.15 -4.61
C VAL A 81 4.42 3.39 -5.25
N SER A 82 4.54 4.30 -6.22
CA SER A 82 5.83 4.61 -6.86
C SER A 82 6.85 5.11 -5.83
N SER A 83 6.43 5.91 -4.85
CA SER A 83 7.31 6.37 -3.78
C SER A 83 7.80 5.23 -2.88
N ALA A 84 6.92 4.28 -2.54
CA ALA A 84 7.28 3.07 -1.80
C ALA A 84 8.25 2.19 -2.61
N LEU A 85 8.00 1.98 -3.90
CA LEU A 85 8.88 1.21 -4.79
C LEU A 85 10.27 1.84 -4.93
N ASN A 86 10.38 3.17 -4.83
CA ASN A 86 11.67 3.86 -4.83
C ASN A 86 12.48 3.60 -3.54
N LEU A 87 11.83 3.23 -2.43
CA LEU A 87 12.48 2.83 -1.17
C LEU A 87 12.91 1.36 -1.16
N SER A 88 12.43 0.56 -2.11
CA SER A 88 12.80 -0.85 -2.25
C SER A 88 14.32 -0.98 -2.38
N SER A 89 14.87 -2.03 -1.81
CA SER A 89 16.27 -2.43 -1.99
C SER A 89 16.40 -3.80 -2.64
N GLY A 90 15.31 -4.58 -2.64
CA GLY A 90 15.24 -5.91 -3.24
C GLY A 90 15.02 -5.91 -4.75
N SER A 91 14.98 -7.13 -5.29
CA SER A 91 14.67 -7.40 -6.71
C SER A 91 13.17 -7.44 -6.99
N ALA A 92 12.35 -7.63 -5.97
CA ALA A 92 10.90 -7.76 -6.09
C ALA A 92 10.17 -7.13 -4.89
N VAL A 93 9.01 -6.53 -5.18
CA VAL A 93 8.06 -6.04 -4.18
C VAL A 93 6.71 -6.71 -4.44
N TYR A 94 6.09 -7.23 -3.39
CA TYR A 94 4.83 -7.95 -3.48
C TYR A 94 3.65 -7.10 -3.00
N ALA A 95 2.45 -7.46 -3.42
CA ALA A 95 1.21 -6.94 -2.87
C ALA A 95 0.13 -8.02 -2.96
N ARG A 96 -0.67 -8.15 -1.91
CA ARG A 96 -1.90 -8.96 -1.93
C ARG A 96 -3.11 -8.05 -2.06
N THR A 97 -3.95 -8.27 -3.07
CA THR A 97 -4.98 -7.29 -3.39
C THR A 97 -6.18 -7.87 -4.13
N THR A 98 -7.36 -7.31 -3.90
CA THR A 98 -8.52 -7.50 -4.79
C THR A 98 -8.54 -6.46 -5.93
N ALA A 99 -7.70 -5.42 -5.86
CA ALA A 99 -7.66 -4.31 -6.79
C ALA A 99 -6.53 -4.45 -7.82
N THR A 100 -6.44 -5.60 -8.51
CA THR A 100 -5.33 -5.91 -9.44
C THR A 100 -5.16 -4.87 -10.54
N SER A 101 -6.25 -4.27 -11.04
CA SER A 101 -6.22 -3.21 -12.06
C SER A 101 -5.54 -1.92 -11.58
N PHE A 102 -5.54 -1.64 -10.28
CA PHE A 102 -4.80 -0.52 -9.70
C PHE A 102 -3.29 -0.80 -9.73
N PHE A 103 -2.87 -1.97 -9.24
CA PHE A 103 -1.46 -2.35 -9.17
C PHE A 103 -0.80 -2.54 -10.55
N ARG A 104 -1.55 -3.04 -11.54
CA ARG A 104 -1.06 -3.15 -12.94
C ARG A 104 -0.61 -1.80 -13.51
N LYS A 105 -1.25 -0.68 -13.12
CA LYS A 105 -0.84 0.67 -13.56
C LYS A 105 0.49 1.11 -12.97
N SER A 106 0.90 0.53 -11.85
CA SER A 106 2.20 0.77 -11.21
C SER A 106 3.25 -0.27 -11.59
N GLY A 107 3.01 -1.05 -12.66
CA GLY A 107 3.97 -2.03 -13.19
C GLY A 107 4.00 -3.37 -12.48
N PHE A 108 3.05 -3.64 -11.57
CA PHE A 108 2.91 -4.98 -10.99
C PHE A 108 2.27 -5.94 -12.00
N ILE A 109 2.69 -7.19 -11.96
CA ILE A 109 2.07 -8.30 -12.67
C ILE A 109 1.50 -9.30 -11.67
N GLU A 110 0.42 -9.96 -12.06
CA GLU A 110 -0.17 -11.03 -11.26
C GLU A 110 0.66 -12.31 -11.41
N VAL A 111 0.86 -13.03 -10.31
CA VAL A 111 1.58 -14.30 -10.29
C VAL A 111 0.83 -15.35 -9.48
N THR A 112 1.00 -16.61 -9.86
CA THR A 112 0.51 -17.76 -9.09
C THR A 112 1.60 -18.39 -8.22
N SER A 113 2.86 -18.04 -8.46
CA SER A 113 4.02 -18.49 -7.69
C SER A 113 5.04 -17.34 -7.53
N PRO A 114 5.54 -17.09 -6.31
CA PRO A 114 5.15 -17.75 -5.05
C PRO A 114 3.68 -17.47 -4.68
N SER A 115 3.03 -18.43 -4.01
CA SER A 115 1.65 -18.32 -3.56
C SER A 115 1.52 -17.45 -2.31
N ARG A 116 0.27 -17.17 -1.87
CA ARG A 116 0.04 -16.30 -0.70
C ARG A 116 0.62 -16.90 0.57
N GLU A 117 0.40 -18.18 0.79
CA GLU A 117 0.89 -18.92 1.94
C GLU A 117 2.42 -19.13 1.94
N GLU A 118 3.09 -18.98 0.78
CA GLU A 118 4.55 -18.94 0.70
C GLU A 118 5.13 -17.56 1.07
N LEU A 119 4.35 -16.49 0.86
CA LEU A 119 4.78 -15.11 1.08
C LEU A 119 4.39 -14.55 2.45
N TRP A 120 3.25 -14.97 2.99
CA TRP A 120 2.62 -14.35 4.15
C TRP A 120 2.13 -15.38 5.18
N ASP A 121 2.69 -15.33 6.39
CA ASP A 121 2.41 -16.28 7.48
C ASP A 121 0.94 -16.26 7.93
N ASP A 122 0.31 -15.08 7.92
CA ASP A 122 -1.10 -14.93 8.26
C ASP A 122 -2.01 -15.57 7.20
N CYS A 123 -1.60 -15.59 5.93
CA CYS A 123 -2.27 -16.37 4.88
C CYS A 123 -2.10 -17.87 5.09
N ALA A 124 -0.90 -18.32 5.50
CA ALA A 124 -0.63 -19.74 5.76
C ALA A 124 -1.53 -20.30 6.87
N CYS A 125 -1.90 -19.48 7.85
CA CYS A 125 -2.80 -19.85 8.96
C CYS A 125 -4.27 -19.48 8.72
N CYS A 126 -4.63 -18.91 7.57
CA CYS A 126 -5.96 -18.38 7.33
C CYS A 126 -6.97 -19.48 6.96
N GLU A 127 -8.02 -19.67 7.76
CA GLU A 127 -9.12 -20.60 7.47
C GLU A 127 -9.86 -20.25 6.16
N CYS A 128 -9.86 -18.96 5.80
CA CYS A 128 -10.51 -18.43 4.60
C CYS A 128 -9.65 -18.55 3.33
N LEU A 129 -8.42 -19.10 3.39
CA LEU A 129 -7.47 -19.11 2.27
C LEU A 129 -8.08 -19.62 0.96
N LYS A 130 -8.87 -20.70 1.03
CA LYS A 130 -9.53 -21.32 -0.14
C LYS A 130 -10.56 -20.42 -0.82
N ASN A 131 -11.18 -19.50 -0.08
CA ASN A 131 -12.22 -18.59 -0.56
C ASN A 131 -11.71 -17.15 -0.66
N CYS A 132 -10.42 -16.90 -0.39
CA CYS A 132 -9.86 -15.56 -0.43
C CYS A 132 -9.70 -15.10 -1.88
N SER A 133 -10.27 -13.94 -2.18
CA SER A 133 -10.27 -13.32 -3.52
C SER A 133 -9.10 -12.37 -3.78
N GLN A 134 -8.12 -12.30 -2.87
CA GLN A 134 -6.92 -11.48 -3.06
C GLN A 134 -5.92 -12.20 -3.96
N ASP A 135 -5.45 -11.53 -5.00
CA ASP A 135 -4.41 -12.03 -5.88
C ASP A 135 -3.02 -11.59 -5.41
N VAL A 136 -1.99 -12.36 -5.78
CA VAL A 136 -0.59 -12.00 -5.58
C VAL A 136 -0.10 -11.18 -6.76
N MET A 137 0.32 -9.96 -6.47
CA MET A 137 0.92 -9.05 -7.44
C MET A 137 2.40 -8.89 -7.11
N VAL A 138 3.25 -8.86 -8.12
CA VAL A 138 4.70 -8.61 -7.98
C VAL A 138 5.16 -7.50 -8.92
N TRP A 139 5.91 -6.57 -8.38
CA TRP A 139 6.73 -5.62 -9.13
C TRP A 139 8.19 -6.07 -9.05
N ARG A 140 8.94 -5.93 -10.15
CA ARG A 140 10.36 -6.28 -10.19
C ARG A 140 11.18 -5.07 -10.60
N ARG A 141 12.33 -4.90 -9.96
CA ARG A 141 13.32 -3.89 -10.32
C ARG A 141 14.05 -4.35 -11.59
N GLU A 142 14.09 -3.48 -12.58
CA GLU A 142 14.88 -3.67 -13.82
C GLU A 142 16.38 -3.54 -13.56
#